data_AF-A0A2V6QLL9-F1
#
_entry.id   AF-A0A2V6QLL9-F1
#
_cell.length_a   1.000
_cell.length_b   1.000
_cell.length_c   1.000
_cell.angle_alpha   90.00
_cell.angle_beta   90.00
_cell.angle_gamma   90.00
#
_symmetry.space_group_name_H-M   'P 1'
#
loop_
_entity.id
_entity.type
_entity.pdbx_description
1 polymer ?
#
loop_
_entity_poly.entity_id
_entity_poly.type
_entity_poly.pdbx_seq_one_letter_code
_entity_poly.pdbx_strand_id
1 'polypeptide(L)'
;MRDGERNRLVACRGCGNRVPREARRCPACGMRAPTRAEADAAATAADRREEDATKPRAAGGESRRPAVRKRRRALGLVLGALLVLTGAGVAAIYVTRPPVAPPLVHRPDPPPAEPAPQAPAEPASQQAAAEPTRSLPEASRPSRSRGKSDWLFFFKPGDWLARMADDALLGVVIRVEKTYAFDDGSRGPAYVVQSMEGDERVVDADELERTARLK
;
A
#
# COMPACT_ATOMS: atom_id res chain seq x y z
N MET A 1 32.25 -4.53 30.30
CA MET A 1 31.25 -5.51 29.82
C MET A 1 32.01 -6.66 29.19
N ARG A 2 31.77 -7.90 29.62
CA ARG A 2 32.57 -9.09 29.27
C ARG A 2 32.21 -9.60 27.87
N ASP A 3 33.20 -9.85 27.02
CA ASP A 3 33.04 -10.28 25.62
C ASP A 3 32.21 -11.56 25.42
N GLY A 4 32.11 -12.41 26.43
CA GLY A 4 31.33 -13.65 26.37
C GLY A 4 29.81 -13.47 26.23
N GLU A 5 29.25 -12.31 26.59
CA GLU A 5 27.80 -12.10 26.54
C GLU A 5 27.29 -11.71 25.14
N ARG A 6 28.16 -11.09 24.32
CA ARG A 6 27.88 -10.62 22.97
C ARG A 6 27.60 -11.77 21.98
N ASN A 7 28.27 -12.90 22.18
CA ASN A 7 28.15 -14.06 21.29
C ASN A 7 27.09 -15.08 21.74
N ARG A 8 26.19 -14.69 22.67
CA ARG A 8 25.13 -15.60 23.11
C ARG A 8 24.11 -15.77 21.98
N LEU A 9 23.93 -17.01 21.53
CA LEU A 9 22.92 -17.36 20.54
C LEU A 9 21.54 -17.47 21.19
N VAL A 10 20.54 -16.91 20.54
CA VAL A 10 19.13 -16.98 20.93
C VAL A 10 18.30 -17.60 19.81
N ALA A 11 17.23 -18.31 20.14
CA ALA A 11 16.33 -18.88 19.14
C ALA A 11 15.44 -17.78 18.52
N CYS A 12 15.38 -17.74 17.19
CA CYS A 12 14.49 -16.83 16.47
C CYS A 12 13.02 -17.24 16.72
N ARG A 13 12.17 -16.27 17.08
CA ARG A 13 10.73 -16.52 17.28
C ARG A 13 9.97 -16.90 16.01
N GLY A 14 10.46 -16.50 14.84
CA GLY A 14 9.79 -16.79 13.56
C GLY A 14 10.04 -18.20 13.06
N CYS A 15 11.29 -18.67 13.12
CA CYS A 15 11.69 -19.94 12.49
C CYS A 15 12.47 -20.90 13.41
N GLY A 16 12.73 -20.54 14.66
CA GLY A 16 13.46 -21.38 15.63
C GLY A 16 14.99 -21.38 15.48
N ASN A 17 15.55 -20.86 14.39
CA ASN A 17 17.00 -20.87 14.17
C ASN A 17 17.78 -20.06 15.21
N ARG A 18 18.96 -20.56 15.58
CA ARG A 18 19.87 -19.89 16.51
C ARG A 18 20.58 -18.73 15.83
N VAL A 19 20.43 -17.53 16.39
CA VAL A 19 21.00 -16.29 15.84
C VAL A 19 21.75 -15.54 16.95
N PRO A 20 22.80 -14.76 16.62
CA PRO A 20 23.45 -13.88 17.58
C PRO A 20 22.44 -12.93 18.21
N ARG A 21 22.50 -12.73 19.53
CA ARG A 21 21.58 -11.82 20.25
C ARG A 21 21.60 -10.38 19.71
N GLU A 22 22.70 -9.96 19.11
CA GLU A 22 22.88 -8.63 18.53
C GLU A 22 22.31 -8.49 17.10
N ALA A 23 21.96 -9.61 16.46
CA ALA A 23 21.44 -9.58 15.10
C ALA A 23 20.09 -8.86 15.06
N ARG A 24 20.03 -7.73 14.35
CA ARG A 24 18.79 -6.95 14.19
C ARG A 24 17.71 -7.70 13.42
N ARG A 25 18.09 -8.67 12.59
CA ARG A 25 17.19 -9.53 11.82
C ARG A 25 17.73 -10.96 11.77
N CYS A 26 16.82 -11.93 11.76
CA CYS A 26 17.17 -13.32 11.51
C CYS A 26 17.61 -13.49 10.04
N PRO A 27 18.81 -14.03 9.77
CA PRO A 27 19.25 -14.25 8.39
C PRO A 27 18.44 -15.32 7.66
N ALA A 28 17.77 -16.22 8.40
CA ALA A 28 16.99 -17.31 7.80
C ALA A 28 15.59 -16.89 7.35
N CYS A 29 14.90 -16.03 8.13
CA CYS A 29 13.50 -15.67 7.85
C CYS A 29 13.24 -14.16 7.78
N GLY A 30 14.26 -13.32 7.95
CA GLY A 30 14.13 -11.86 7.85
C GLY A 30 13.44 -11.17 9.05
N MET A 31 12.86 -11.93 9.98
CA MET A 31 12.16 -11.39 11.15
C MET A 31 13.08 -10.53 12.01
N ARG A 32 12.58 -9.34 12.38
CA ARG A 32 13.31 -8.38 13.21
C ARG A 32 13.38 -8.86 14.66
N ALA A 33 14.55 -8.78 15.27
CA ALA A 33 14.69 -9.02 16.70
C ALA A 33 14.07 -7.85 17.48
N PRO A 34 13.36 -8.12 18.59
CA PRO A 34 12.85 -7.05 19.46
C PRO A 34 14.03 -6.27 20.02
N THR A 35 13.92 -4.95 19.99
CA THR A 35 14.91 -4.06 20.58
C THR A 35 14.95 -4.23 22.10
N ARG A 36 16.07 -3.86 22.72
CA ARG A 36 16.23 -3.94 24.18
C ARG A 36 15.10 -3.20 24.91
N ALA A 37 14.70 -2.04 24.40
CA ALA A 37 13.58 -1.27 24.93
C ALA A 37 12.23 -2.01 24.84
N GLU A 38 11.95 -2.73 23.76
CA GLU A 38 10.74 -3.54 23.60
C GLU A 38 10.75 -4.78 24.51
N ALA A 39 11.92 -5.40 24.71
CA ALA A 39 12.07 -6.50 25.64
C ALA A 39 11.89 -6.06 27.10
N ASP A 40 12.45 -4.90 27.47
CA ASP A 40 12.32 -4.32 28.81
C ASP A 40 10.86 -3.91 29.08
N ALA A 41 10.16 -3.31 28.11
CA ALA A 41 8.73 -2.99 28.20
C ALA A 41 7.84 -4.23 28.33
N ALA A 42 8.16 -5.31 27.61
CA ALA A 42 7.44 -6.58 27.73
C ALA A 42 7.66 -7.24 29.11
N ALA A 43 8.88 -7.14 29.66
CA ALA A 43 9.16 -7.60 31.02
C ALA A 43 8.39 -6.80 32.08
N THR A 44 8.31 -5.46 31.94
CA THR A 44 7.52 -4.63 32.87
C THR A 44 6.01 -4.91 32.76
N ALA A 45 5.52 -5.24 31.57
CA ALA A 45 4.12 -5.60 31.37
C ALA A 45 3.77 -6.98 31.96
N ALA A 46 4.72 -7.93 31.98
CA ALA A 46 4.55 -9.23 32.62
C ALA A 46 4.51 -9.10 34.14
N ASP A 47 5.40 -8.29 34.73
CA ASP A 47 5.49 -8.06 36.18
C ASP A 47 4.18 -7.46 36.75
N ARG A 48 3.58 -6.48 36.06
CA ARG A 48 2.26 -5.93 36.44
C ARG A 48 1.12 -6.95 36.38
N ARG A 49 1.24 -7.99 35.55
CA ARG A 49 0.21 -9.03 35.44
C ARG A 49 0.27 -10.03 36.59
N GLU A 50 1.43 -10.14 37.25
CA GLU A 50 1.65 -11.01 38.39
C GLU A 50 1.20 -10.34 39.71
N GLU A 51 1.37 -9.02 39.84
CA GLU A 51 0.81 -8.26 40.99
C GLU A 51 -0.73 -8.28 41.04
N ASP A 52 -1.41 -8.32 39.89
CA ASP A 52 -2.89 -8.35 39.83
C ASP A 52 -3.47 -9.76 40.12
N ALA A 53 -2.65 -10.81 40.09
CA ALA A 53 -3.06 -12.18 40.34
C ALA A 53 -3.06 -12.58 41.83
N THR A 54 -2.39 -11.80 42.69
CA THR A 54 -2.19 -12.15 44.11
C THR A 54 -3.14 -11.42 45.07
N LYS A 55 -4.06 -10.59 44.57
CA LYS A 55 -5.03 -9.89 45.43
C LYS A 55 -6.27 -10.78 45.67
N PRO A 56 -6.50 -11.30 46.89
CA PRO A 56 -7.70 -12.08 47.16
C PRO A 56 -8.92 -11.18 46.94
N ARG A 57 -9.83 -11.62 46.08
CA ARG A 57 -11.14 -11.00 45.88
C ARG A 57 -11.93 -11.10 47.19
N ALA A 58 -11.83 -10.04 48.01
CA ALA A 58 -12.77 -9.81 49.07
C ALA A 58 -14.15 -9.56 48.46
N ALA A 59 -15.04 -10.50 48.73
CA ALA A 59 -16.48 -10.33 48.56
C ALA A 59 -16.96 -9.17 49.45
N GLY A 60 -17.95 -8.42 48.96
CA GLY A 60 -18.68 -7.45 49.76
C GLY A 60 -18.56 -6.03 49.22
N GLY A 61 -19.65 -5.53 48.63
CA GLY A 61 -19.68 -4.16 48.12
C GLY A 61 -20.93 -3.85 47.32
N GLU A 62 -22.07 -4.25 47.84
CA GLU A 62 -23.38 -3.87 47.35
C GLU A 62 -23.58 -2.35 47.48
N SER A 63 -23.56 -1.60 46.37
CA SER A 63 -24.27 -0.31 46.33
C SER A 63 -24.44 0.27 44.93
N ARG A 64 -25.72 0.29 44.52
CA ARG A 64 -26.42 1.39 43.83
C ARG A 64 -25.81 1.90 42.51
N ARG A 65 -26.41 1.48 41.39
CA ARG A 65 -26.76 2.31 40.21
C ARG A 65 -27.54 1.48 39.15
N PRO A 66 -28.89 1.37 39.25
CA PRO A 66 -29.66 0.50 38.35
C PRO A 66 -30.04 1.13 36.99
N ALA A 67 -29.72 2.39 36.70
CA ALA A 67 -30.31 3.10 35.56
C ALA A 67 -29.54 3.01 34.22
N VAL A 68 -28.25 2.65 34.20
CA VAL A 68 -27.42 2.81 32.98
C VAL A 68 -27.38 1.56 32.08
N ARG A 69 -27.74 0.38 32.60
CA ARG A 69 -27.63 -0.89 31.85
C ARG A 69 -28.74 -1.11 30.80
N LYS A 70 -29.92 -0.48 30.94
CA LYS A 70 -31.01 -0.65 29.98
C LYS A 70 -30.74 0.05 28.63
N ARG A 71 -30.09 1.23 28.63
CA ARG A 71 -29.77 1.96 27.39
C ARG A 71 -28.75 1.23 26.50
N ARG A 72 -27.79 0.51 27.08
CA ARG A 72 -26.77 -0.23 26.31
C ARG A 72 -27.33 -1.45 25.58
N ARG A 73 -28.36 -2.11 26.13
CA ARG A 73 -29.02 -3.25 25.46
C ARG A 73 -29.89 -2.82 24.28
N ALA A 74 -30.59 -1.68 24.41
CA ALA A 74 -31.38 -1.13 23.31
C ALA A 74 -30.49 -0.71 22.12
N LEU A 75 -29.35 -0.07 22.39
CA LEU A 75 -28.42 0.35 21.33
C LEU A 75 -27.83 -0.85 20.56
N GLY A 76 -27.50 -1.94 21.26
CA GLY A 76 -26.99 -3.17 20.62
C GLY A 76 -28.00 -3.82 19.66
N LEU A 77 -29.28 -3.84 20.03
CA LEU A 77 -30.35 -4.38 19.17
C LEU A 77 -30.56 -3.53 17.91
N VAL A 78 -30.55 -2.21 18.04
CA VAL A 78 -30.69 -1.30 16.89
C VAL A 78 -29.51 -1.44 15.93
N LEU A 79 -28.27 -1.51 16.45
CA LEU A 79 -27.07 -1.68 15.63
C LEU A 79 -27.07 -3.03 14.89
N GLY A 80 -27.49 -4.10 15.58
CA GLY A 80 -27.63 -5.43 14.99
C GLY A 80 -28.65 -5.46 13.86
N ALA A 81 -29.83 -4.86 14.06
CA ALA A 81 -30.86 -4.78 13.03
C ALA A 81 -30.38 -3.98 11.79
N LEU A 82 -29.64 -2.89 12.00
CA LEU A 82 -29.09 -2.08 10.91
C LEU A 82 -28.07 -2.85 10.05
N LEU A 83 -27.23 -3.67 10.69
CA LEU A 83 -26.25 -4.53 10.01
C LEU A 83 -26.93 -5.62 9.17
N VAL A 84 -28.01 -6.23 9.67
CA VAL A 84 -28.78 -7.22 8.91
C VAL A 84 -29.45 -6.58 7.69
N LEU A 85 -30.06 -5.41 7.85
CA LEU A 85 -30.69 -4.68 6.75
C LEU A 85 -29.69 -4.24 5.67
N THR A 86 -28.52 -3.74 6.07
CA THR A 86 -27.46 -3.37 5.11
C THR A 86 -26.89 -4.59 4.39
N GLY A 87 -26.66 -5.70 5.09
CA GLY A 87 -26.23 -6.95 4.46
C GLY A 87 -27.24 -7.47 3.42
N ALA A 88 -28.54 -7.45 3.74
CA ALA A 88 -29.59 -7.86 2.81
C ALA A 88 -29.69 -6.93 1.59
N GLY A 89 -29.56 -5.62 1.78
CA GLY A 89 -29.55 -4.65 0.68
C GLY A 89 -28.40 -4.85 -0.29
N VAL A 90 -27.19 -5.10 0.23
CA VAL A 90 -26.01 -5.38 -0.62
C VAL A 90 -26.21 -6.66 -1.42
N ALA A 91 -26.70 -7.74 -0.80
CA ALA A 91 -26.96 -8.99 -1.49
C ALA A 91 -27.97 -8.84 -2.64
N ALA A 92 -29.04 -8.06 -2.44
CA ALA A 92 -30.03 -7.78 -3.48
C ALA A 92 -29.42 -7.03 -4.68
N ILE A 93 -28.52 -6.07 -4.45
CA ILE A 93 -27.82 -5.33 -5.51
C ILE A 93 -26.90 -6.26 -6.33
N TYR A 94 -26.25 -7.23 -5.68
CA TYR A 94 -25.39 -8.20 -6.38
C TYR A 94 -26.19 -9.20 -7.22
N VAL A 95 -27.37 -9.63 -6.79
CA VAL A 95 -28.22 -10.58 -7.54
C VAL A 95 -28.91 -9.90 -8.74
N THR A 96 -29.18 -8.61 -8.67
CA THR A 96 -29.93 -7.88 -9.71
C THR A 96 -29.07 -7.18 -10.75
N ARG A 97 -27.73 -7.21 -10.62
CA ARG A 97 -26.86 -6.63 -11.65
C ARG A 97 -26.84 -7.54 -12.88
N PRO A 98 -27.34 -7.09 -14.04
CA PRO A 98 -27.22 -7.85 -15.27
C PRO A 98 -25.73 -7.96 -15.67
N PRO A 99 -25.31 -9.07 -16.30
CA PRO A 99 -23.96 -9.21 -16.81
C PRO A 99 -23.71 -8.13 -17.86
N VAL A 100 -22.73 -7.27 -17.62
CA VAL A 100 -22.27 -6.26 -18.59
C VAL A 100 -21.66 -7.01 -19.76
N ALA A 101 -22.27 -6.89 -20.93
CA ALA A 101 -21.76 -7.48 -22.16
C ALA A 101 -20.37 -6.90 -22.48
N PRO A 102 -19.38 -7.74 -22.87
CA PRO A 102 -18.06 -7.25 -23.24
C PRO A 102 -18.17 -6.32 -24.46
N PRO A 103 -17.40 -5.21 -24.50
CA PRO A 103 -17.44 -4.27 -25.61
C PRO A 103 -16.97 -4.97 -26.88
N LEU A 104 -17.73 -4.78 -27.97
CA LEU A 104 -17.37 -5.24 -29.31
C LEU A 104 -16.10 -4.51 -29.75
N VAL A 105 -15.01 -5.27 -29.88
CA VAL A 105 -13.73 -4.79 -30.41
C VAL A 105 -13.93 -4.38 -31.86
N HIS A 106 -13.88 -3.08 -32.13
CA HIS A 106 -13.84 -2.55 -33.49
C HIS A 106 -12.42 -2.74 -34.03
N ARG A 107 -12.24 -3.64 -34.99
CA ARG A 107 -10.97 -3.88 -35.68
C ARG A 107 -10.76 -2.75 -36.71
N PRO A 108 -9.72 -1.92 -36.60
CA PRO A 108 -9.42 -0.93 -37.63
C PRO A 108 -8.99 -1.62 -38.93
N ASP A 109 -9.48 -1.10 -40.06
CA ASP A 109 -9.09 -1.52 -41.40
C ASP A 109 -7.59 -1.31 -41.66
N PRO A 110 -6.91 -2.23 -42.37
CA PRO A 110 -5.53 -2.03 -42.78
C PRO A 110 -5.45 -0.99 -43.93
N PRO A 111 -4.50 -0.04 -43.89
CA PRO A 111 -4.30 0.88 -45.01
C PRO A 111 -3.70 0.16 -46.23
N PRO A 112 -4.00 0.63 -47.46
CA PRO A 112 -3.47 0.05 -48.68
C PRO A 112 -1.97 0.29 -48.81
N ALA A 113 -1.27 -0.73 -49.32
CA ALA A 113 0.16 -0.74 -49.53
C ALA A 113 0.58 0.29 -50.60
N GLU A 114 1.49 1.20 -50.22
CA GLU A 114 2.23 2.04 -51.16
C GLU A 114 3.52 1.34 -51.63
N PRO A 115 3.86 1.41 -52.93
CA PRO A 115 5.09 0.86 -53.47
C PRO A 115 6.27 1.83 -53.27
N ALA A 116 7.37 1.33 -52.70
CA ALA A 116 8.71 1.90 -52.93
C ALA A 116 9.21 1.48 -54.32
N PRO A 117 10.38 1.94 -54.87
CA PRO A 117 11.38 2.88 -54.34
C PRO A 117 11.94 3.87 -55.40
N GLN A 118 12.40 5.07 -55.02
CA GLN A 118 13.52 5.71 -55.72
C GLN A 118 14.39 6.53 -54.76
N ALA A 119 15.67 6.21 -54.74
CA ALA A 119 16.79 7.04 -54.30
C ALA A 119 17.70 7.26 -55.54
N PRO A 120 18.80 8.03 -55.53
CA PRO A 120 19.27 9.08 -54.60
C PRO A 120 19.77 10.36 -55.32
N ALA A 121 19.76 11.52 -54.65
CA ALA A 121 20.73 12.60 -54.91
C ALA A 121 20.76 13.60 -53.73
N GLU A 122 21.84 13.56 -52.97
CA GLU A 122 22.34 14.66 -52.12
C GLU A 122 23.24 15.60 -52.98
N PRO A 123 23.76 16.75 -52.48
CA PRO A 123 23.41 17.50 -51.26
C PRO A 123 23.29 19.03 -51.48
N ALA A 124 22.88 19.73 -50.41
CA ALA A 124 23.40 21.03 -49.91
C ALA A 124 22.34 22.12 -49.67
N SER A 125 22.18 22.41 -48.38
CA SER A 125 22.06 23.75 -47.81
C SER A 125 20.78 24.55 -48.09
N GLN A 126 19.82 24.47 -47.16
CA GLN A 126 19.59 25.52 -46.14
C GLN A 126 18.19 25.43 -45.48
N GLN A 127 18.17 25.86 -44.21
CA GLN A 127 17.02 26.42 -43.49
C GLN A 127 15.93 25.46 -42.97
N ALA A 128 16.08 25.10 -41.69
CA ALA A 128 15.20 25.51 -40.58
C ALA A 128 15.27 24.45 -39.47
N ALA A 129 16.33 24.52 -38.66
CA ALA A 129 16.41 23.78 -37.41
C ALA A 129 15.48 24.44 -36.39
N ALA A 130 14.18 24.16 -36.49
CA ALA A 130 13.32 24.10 -35.31
C ALA A 130 13.34 22.63 -34.89
N GLU A 131 14.35 22.25 -34.12
CA GLU A 131 14.35 20.96 -33.45
C GLU A 131 13.10 20.93 -32.55
N PRO A 132 12.13 20.03 -32.75
CA PRO A 132 11.33 19.63 -31.62
C PRO A 132 12.34 18.95 -30.71
N THR A 133 12.62 19.58 -29.57
CA THR A 133 13.35 18.98 -28.45
C THR A 133 12.76 17.60 -28.24
N ARG A 134 13.41 16.61 -28.86
CA ARG A 134 13.12 15.21 -28.74
C ARG A 134 13.59 14.93 -27.33
N SER A 135 12.66 15.04 -26.37
CA SER A 135 12.86 14.63 -25.00
C SER A 135 13.49 13.25 -25.09
N LEU A 136 14.80 13.18 -24.87
CA LEU A 136 15.50 11.91 -24.75
C LEU A 136 14.69 11.09 -23.77
N PRO A 137 14.41 9.81 -24.04
CA PRO A 137 13.83 8.93 -23.04
C PRO A 137 14.79 8.98 -21.85
N GLU A 138 14.43 9.75 -20.83
CA GLU A 138 15.18 9.87 -19.60
C GLU A 138 15.26 8.47 -19.08
N ALA A 139 16.46 7.86 -19.21
CA ALA A 139 16.68 6.44 -18.97
C ALA A 139 16.02 6.11 -17.63
N SER A 140 14.89 5.41 -17.71
CA SER A 140 13.95 5.28 -16.60
C SER A 140 14.74 4.65 -15.46
N ARG A 141 15.07 5.46 -14.46
CA ARG A 141 15.84 4.95 -13.32
C ARG A 141 15.11 3.72 -12.82
N PRO A 142 15.81 2.59 -12.63
CA PRO A 142 15.16 1.35 -12.24
C PRO A 142 14.34 1.57 -10.97
N SER A 143 13.04 1.28 -11.04
CA SER A 143 12.14 1.46 -9.91
C SER A 143 12.58 0.56 -8.75
N ARG A 144 12.75 1.15 -7.57
CA ARG A 144 13.12 0.41 -6.35
C ARG A 144 11.94 -0.35 -5.75
N SER A 145 10.74 -0.10 -6.25
CA SER A 145 9.48 -0.62 -5.75
C SER A 145 9.22 -2.04 -6.28
N ARG A 146 9.59 -2.28 -7.55
CA ARG A 146 9.35 -3.56 -8.24
C ARG A 146 9.99 -4.73 -7.50
N GLY A 147 9.23 -5.81 -7.39
CA GLY A 147 9.61 -7.03 -6.68
C GLY A 147 9.52 -6.96 -5.14
N LYS A 148 9.04 -5.84 -4.55
CA LYS A 148 8.88 -5.72 -3.09
C LYS A 148 7.42 -5.84 -2.66
N SER A 149 7.18 -6.65 -1.64
CA SER A 149 5.87 -6.76 -0.97
C SER A 149 5.71 -5.82 0.23
N ASP A 150 6.82 -5.43 0.86
CA ASP A 150 6.82 -4.72 2.15
C ASP A 150 7.04 -3.20 1.99
N TRP A 151 6.44 -2.60 0.96
CA TRP A 151 6.59 -1.17 0.69
C TRP A 151 5.84 -0.32 1.72
N LEU A 152 6.49 0.73 2.19
CA LEU A 152 5.89 1.71 3.10
C LEU A 152 5.36 2.88 2.29
N PHE A 153 4.06 2.86 1.98
CA PHE A 153 3.40 3.93 1.25
C PHE A 153 3.45 5.25 2.03
N PHE A 154 4.05 6.27 1.41
CA PHE A 154 4.10 7.62 1.95
C PHE A 154 2.73 8.30 1.90
N PHE A 155 2.06 8.27 0.76
CA PHE A 155 0.72 8.84 0.58
C PHE A 155 -0.37 7.88 1.05
N LYS A 156 -1.50 8.45 1.49
CA LYS A 156 -2.69 7.73 1.94
C LYS A 156 -3.86 7.98 0.98
N PRO A 157 -4.82 7.04 0.88
CA PRO A 157 -6.07 7.31 0.20
C PRO A 157 -6.75 8.57 0.76
N GLY A 158 -7.14 9.49 -0.12
CA GLY A 158 -7.65 10.82 0.20
C GLY A 158 -6.63 11.96 0.04
N ASP A 159 -5.34 11.65 -0.07
CA ASP A 159 -4.31 12.68 -0.25
C ASP A 159 -4.37 13.31 -1.64
N TRP A 160 -4.39 14.64 -1.69
CA TRP A 160 -4.26 15.42 -2.91
C TRP A 160 -2.80 15.61 -3.28
N LEU A 161 -2.46 15.25 -4.51
CA LEU A 161 -1.08 15.25 -5.00
C LEU A 161 -0.87 16.32 -6.06
N ALA A 162 0.29 16.96 -6.00
CA ALA A 162 0.83 17.81 -7.04
C ALA A 162 2.23 17.36 -7.43
N ARG A 163 2.62 17.62 -8.68
CA ARG A 163 3.94 17.28 -9.20
C ARG A 163 4.96 18.24 -8.61
N MET A 164 6.08 17.70 -8.12
CA MET A 164 7.13 18.49 -7.47
C MET A 164 7.83 19.47 -8.42
N ALA A 165 7.90 19.15 -9.72
CA ALA A 165 8.65 19.94 -10.69
C ALA A 165 7.99 21.29 -11.02
N ASP A 166 6.66 21.33 -11.09
CA ASP A 166 5.88 22.44 -11.65
C ASP A 166 4.60 22.76 -10.86
N ASP A 167 4.36 22.09 -9.73
CA ASP A 167 3.14 22.19 -8.91
C ASP A 167 1.83 21.84 -9.63
N ALA A 168 1.91 21.21 -10.80
CA ALA A 168 0.74 20.76 -11.53
C ALA A 168 -0.03 19.72 -10.72
N LEU A 169 -1.35 19.90 -10.61
CA LEU A 169 -2.20 19.00 -9.85
C LEU A 169 -2.23 17.62 -10.55
N LEU A 170 -1.93 16.57 -9.78
CA LEU A 170 -1.89 15.19 -10.27
C LEU A 170 -3.20 14.44 -10.01
N GLY A 171 -3.95 14.85 -8.97
CA GLY A 171 -5.19 14.21 -8.55
C GLY A 171 -5.20 13.77 -7.09
N VAL A 172 -6.13 12.89 -6.74
CA VAL A 172 -6.28 12.33 -5.40
C VAL A 172 -5.90 10.85 -5.39
N VAL A 173 -5.19 10.40 -4.36
CA VAL A 173 -4.96 8.96 -4.16
C VAL A 173 -6.28 8.31 -3.77
N ILE A 174 -6.80 7.38 -4.58
CA ILE A 174 -8.07 6.70 -4.27
C ILE A 174 -7.85 5.33 -3.61
N ARG A 175 -6.72 4.66 -3.91
CA ARG A 175 -6.32 3.41 -3.26
C ARG A 175 -4.81 3.17 -3.42
N VAL A 176 -4.30 2.24 -2.61
CA VAL A 176 -2.93 1.73 -2.67
C VAL A 176 -2.96 0.24 -2.90
N GLU A 177 -2.12 -0.24 -3.80
CA GLU A 177 -2.03 -1.66 -4.16
C GLU A 177 -0.64 -2.18 -3.79
N LYS A 178 -0.56 -3.12 -2.85
CA LYS A 178 0.73 -3.69 -2.42
C LYS A 178 1.41 -4.52 -3.51
N THR A 179 0.63 -5.08 -4.42
CA THR A 179 1.12 -5.97 -5.48
C THR A 179 0.24 -5.80 -6.72
N TYR A 180 0.60 -4.81 -7.53
CA TYR A 180 0.05 -4.59 -8.87
C TYR A 180 0.92 -5.30 -9.91
N ALA A 181 0.32 -5.77 -11.00
CA ALA A 181 1.02 -6.32 -12.16
C ALA A 181 1.04 -5.25 -13.25
N PHE A 182 2.22 -4.78 -13.62
CA PHE A 182 2.40 -3.75 -14.62
C PHE A 182 2.56 -4.35 -16.02
N ASP A 183 2.38 -3.52 -17.05
CA ASP A 183 2.40 -3.95 -18.45
C ASP A 183 3.77 -4.49 -18.90
N ASP A 184 4.84 -4.10 -18.21
CA ASP A 184 6.19 -4.63 -18.38
C ASP A 184 6.38 -6.06 -17.80
N GLY A 185 5.31 -6.65 -17.27
CA GLY A 185 5.30 -7.98 -16.64
C GLY A 185 5.85 -8.02 -15.22
N SER A 186 6.40 -6.90 -14.72
CA SER A 186 6.88 -6.84 -13.35
C SER A 186 5.73 -6.59 -12.37
N ARG A 187 5.98 -6.89 -11.09
CA ARG A 187 4.99 -6.74 -10.03
C ARG A 187 5.54 -5.87 -8.92
N GLY A 188 4.71 -5.05 -8.30
CA GLY A 188 5.18 -4.15 -7.24
C GLY A 188 4.07 -3.30 -6.63
N PRO A 189 4.42 -2.48 -5.63
CA PRO A 189 3.51 -1.54 -5.01
C PRO A 189 3.15 -0.41 -5.98
N ALA A 190 1.87 -0.04 -6.01
CA ALA A 190 1.36 1.02 -6.88
C ALA A 190 0.36 1.91 -6.13
N TYR A 191 0.27 3.17 -6.57
CA TYR A 191 -0.81 4.07 -6.22
C TYR A 191 -1.81 4.08 -7.35
N VAL A 192 -3.09 4.18 -7.01
CA VAL A 192 -4.12 4.54 -7.98
C VAL A 192 -4.57 5.95 -7.67
N VAL A 193 -4.37 6.83 -8.63
CA VAL A 193 -4.64 8.26 -8.54
C VAL A 193 -5.79 8.59 -9.49
N GLN A 194 -6.79 9.30 -8.98
CA GLN A 194 -7.87 9.83 -9.81
C GLN A 194 -7.56 11.29 -10.16
N SER A 195 -7.55 11.61 -11.45
CA SER A 195 -7.38 12.98 -11.96
C SER A 195 -8.59 13.86 -11.63
N MET A 196 -8.47 15.17 -11.84
CA MET A 196 -9.62 16.08 -11.71
C MET A 196 -10.74 15.82 -12.72
N GLU A 197 -10.40 15.18 -13.84
CA GLU A 197 -11.32 14.81 -14.91
C GLU A 197 -12.05 13.49 -14.58
N GLY A 198 -11.65 12.81 -13.49
CA GLY A 198 -12.23 11.56 -13.03
C GLY A 198 -11.50 10.31 -13.51
N ASP A 199 -10.47 10.46 -14.35
CA ASP A 199 -9.69 9.35 -14.89
C ASP A 199 -8.81 8.70 -13.83
N GLU A 200 -8.86 7.37 -13.77
CA GLU A 200 -7.97 6.59 -12.91
C GLU A 200 -6.66 6.27 -13.63
N ARG A 201 -5.54 6.50 -12.95
CA ARG A 201 -4.21 6.08 -13.40
C ARG A 201 -3.49 5.30 -12.32
N VAL A 202 -2.83 4.23 -12.72
CA VAL A 202 -1.97 3.44 -11.82
C VAL A 202 -0.53 3.88 -12.01
N VAL A 203 0.14 4.23 -10.92
CA VAL A 203 1.52 4.74 -10.94
C VAL A 203 2.37 3.92 -9.98
N ASP A 204 3.60 3.60 -10.40
CA ASP A 204 4.59 2.93 -9.55
C ASP A 204 4.83 3.73 -8.25
N ALA A 205 4.93 3.04 -7.12
CA ALA A 205 5.06 3.72 -5.84
C ALA A 205 6.36 4.53 -5.70
N ASP A 206 7.49 4.02 -6.17
CA ASP A 206 8.79 4.72 -6.12
C ASP A 206 8.81 5.91 -7.08
N GLU A 207 8.18 5.77 -8.26
CA GLU A 207 8.04 6.87 -9.22
C GLU A 207 7.21 8.02 -8.64
N LEU A 208 6.02 7.72 -8.10
CA LEU A 208 5.13 8.75 -7.57
C LEU A 208 5.73 9.44 -6.34
N GLU A 209 6.34 8.68 -5.42
CA GLU A 209 6.96 9.24 -4.20
C GLU A 209 8.16 10.15 -4.51
N ARG A 210 8.82 9.95 -5.66
CA ARG A 210 9.94 10.80 -6.10
C ARG A 210 9.50 12.04 -6.85
N THR A 211 8.29 12.06 -7.40
CA THR A 211 7.83 13.10 -8.34
C THR A 211 6.63 13.88 -7.83
N ALA A 212 5.97 13.44 -6.75
CA ALA A 212 4.76 14.07 -6.21
C ALA A 212 4.92 14.55 -4.77
N ARG A 213 4.21 15.61 -4.40
CA ARG A 213 4.06 16.11 -3.03
C ARG A 213 2.59 16.30 -2.68
N LEU A 214 2.30 16.42 -1.38
CA LEU A 214 0.97 16.82 -0.92
C LEU A 214 0.68 18.26 -1.38
N LYS A 215 -0.54 18.51 -1.85
CA LYS A 215 -1.01 19.83 -2.27
C LYS A 215 -1.50 20.68 -1.09
#